data_AF-A0A915BQE9-F1
#
_entry.id   AF-A0A915BQE9-F1
#
_cell.length_a   1.000
_cell.length_b   1.000
_cell.length_c   1.000
_cell.angle_alpha   90.00
_cell.angle_beta   90.00
_cell.angle_gamma   90.00
#
_symmetry.space_group_name_H-M   'P 1'
#
loop_
_entity.id
_entity.type
_entity.pdbx_description
1 polymer ?
#
loop_
_entity_poly.entity_id
_entity_poly.type
_entity_poly.pdbx_seq_one_letter_code
_entity_poly.pdbx_strand_id
1 'polypeptide(L)'
;MFRIGRRPVLLFSLMTLSVTGASSALADSIHVFTFGRFLQGLCSPGICLVVWVLGYECIPMSLRGFATLIYGTMWVIGYCALAPMAYFLTSWRTLLLASTLPAGITGIFFFFVVPESLHFLVVNRRNADAMRWVKRAKKYSHSESDGNLDKMMEALFISTAKRHDTVQSKSSSGNELLANKIFILYTLVLIFLWTSDTFVYFGLSIYTTRIAGNKYWNYALSGLVEVPAYLFAPYALDK
;
A
#
# COMPACT_ATOMS: atom_id res chain seq x y z
N MET A 1 6.04 11.91 3.25
CA MET A 1 5.25 11.13 4.23
C MET A 1 5.31 11.73 5.64
N PHE A 2 6.50 11.86 6.25
CA PHE A 2 6.63 12.30 7.66
C PHE A 2 6.17 13.74 7.94
N ARG A 3 6.25 14.65 6.96
CA ARG A 3 5.89 16.08 7.15
C ARG A 3 4.46 16.45 6.74
N ILE A 4 3.88 15.72 5.77
CA ILE A 4 2.59 16.07 5.12
C ILE A 4 1.43 15.21 5.65
N GLY A 5 1.71 14.01 6.15
CA GLY A 5 0.67 13.02 6.50
C GLY A 5 0.63 11.88 5.50
N ARG A 6 -0.03 10.80 5.88
CA ARG A 6 -0.12 9.57 5.07
C ARG A 6 -1.39 9.55 4.23
N ARG A 7 -2.49 10.03 4.80
CA ARG A 7 -3.78 10.17 4.12
C ARG A 7 -3.72 11.16 2.95
N PRO A 8 -3.21 12.41 3.07
CA PRO A 8 -3.15 13.33 1.93
C PRO A 8 -2.26 12.82 0.80
N VAL A 9 -1.15 12.14 1.12
CA VAL A 9 -0.28 11.52 0.12
C VAL A 9 -1.01 10.40 -0.62
N LEU A 10 -1.68 9.52 0.11
CA LEU A 10 -2.46 8.42 -0.47
C LEU A 10 -3.58 8.93 -1.39
N LEU A 11 -4.33 9.94 -0.94
CA LEU A 11 -5.40 10.54 -1.73
C LEU A 11 -4.86 11.24 -2.99
N PHE A 12 -3.79 12.03 -2.84
CA PHE A 12 -3.16 12.70 -3.97
C PHE A 12 -2.65 11.68 -5.00
N SER A 13 -2.00 10.61 -4.56
CA SER A 13 -1.52 9.55 -5.45
C SER A 13 -2.66 8.80 -6.14
N LEU A 14 -3.75 8.47 -5.43
CA LEU A 14 -4.93 7.81 -6.03
C LEU A 14 -5.65 8.71 -7.05
N MET A 15 -5.81 10.01 -6.74
CA MET A 15 -6.37 10.97 -7.67
C MET A 15 -5.47 11.15 -8.90
N THR A 16 -4.16 11.25 -8.70
CA THR A 16 -3.19 11.33 -9.79
C THR A 16 -3.24 10.07 -10.66
N LEU A 17 -3.31 8.88 -10.06
CA LEU A 17 -3.44 7.61 -10.78
C LEU A 17 -4.72 7.56 -11.63
N SER A 18 -5.81 8.08 -11.08
CA SER A 18 -7.12 8.09 -11.74
C SER A 18 -7.16 9.06 -12.93
N VAL A 19 -6.64 10.27 -12.74
CA VAL A 19 -6.57 11.30 -13.78
C VAL A 19 -5.59 10.90 -14.88
N THR A 20 -4.42 10.37 -14.51
CA THR A 20 -3.43 9.90 -15.48
C THR A 20 -3.90 8.67 -16.25
N GLY A 21 -4.62 7.74 -15.60
CA GLY A 21 -5.23 6.59 -16.27
C GLY A 21 -6.34 6.99 -17.25
N ALA A 22 -7.24 7.91 -16.85
CA ALA A 22 -8.31 8.39 -17.72
C ALA A 22 -7.77 9.20 -18.91
N SER A 23 -6.82 10.10 -18.66
CA SER A 23 -6.14 10.87 -19.72
C SER A 23 -5.37 9.95 -20.68
N SER A 24 -4.71 8.90 -20.18
CA SER A 24 -4.02 7.92 -21.03
C SER A 24 -4.98 7.13 -21.93
N ALA A 25 -6.22 6.87 -21.48
CA ALA A 25 -7.21 6.18 -22.29
C ALA A 25 -7.79 7.06 -23.42
N LEU A 26 -7.90 8.37 -23.17
CA LEU A 26 -8.41 9.36 -24.13
C LEU A 26 -7.30 9.98 -24.99
N ALA A 27 -6.03 9.68 -24.73
CA ALA A 27 -4.91 10.27 -25.44
C ALA A 27 -4.89 9.84 -26.91
N ASP A 28 -4.90 10.83 -27.82
CA ASP A 28 -4.70 10.64 -29.25
C ASP A 28 -3.21 10.80 -29.67
N SER A 29 -2.37 11.33 -28.76
CA SER A 29 -0.93 11.50 -28.97
C SER A 29 -0.12 10.53 -28.11
N ILE A 30 0.89 9.90 -28.72
CA ILE A 30 1.82 8.98 -28.06
C ILE A 30 2.59 9.64 -26.91
N HIS A 31 2.87 10.94 -27.01
CA HIS A 31 3.58 11.69 -25.97
C HIS A 31 2.73 11.82 -24.70
N VAL A 32 1.45 12.15 -24.86
CA VAL A 32 0.48 12.27 -23.74
C VAL A 32 0.27 10.90 -23.09
N PHE A 33 0.13 9.85 -23.91
CA PHE A 33 0.02 8.48 -23.42
C PHE A 33 1.25 8.05 -22.61
N THR A 34 2.46 8.28 -23.14
CA THR A 34 3.72 7.87 -22.50
C THR A 34 3.95 8.63 -21.20
N PHE A 35 3.70 9.95 -21.20
CA PHE A 35 3.82 10.78 -20.01
C PHE A 35 2.82 10.38 -18.92
N GLY A 36 1.56 10.10 -19.30
CA GLY A 36 0.54 9.58 -18.40
C GLY A 36 0.97 8.26 -17.75
N ARG A 37 1.46 7.30 -18.56
CA ARG A 37 1.97 6.02 -18.06
C ARG A 37 3.20 6.15 -17.17
N PHE A 38 4.11 7.06 -17.50
CA PHE A 38 5.28 7.34 -16.68
C PHE A 38 4.88 7.85 -15.29
N LEU A 39 3.95 8.80 -15.22
CA LEU A 39 3.46 9.34 -13.96
C LEU A 39 2.68 8.28 -13.15
N GLN A 40 1.91 7.43 -13.84
CA GLN A 40 1.22 6.30 -13.24
C GLN A 40 2.19 5.28 -12.63
N GLY A 41 3.29 4.99 -13.32
CA GLY A 41 4.37 4.12 -12.85
C GLY A 41 5.11 4.66 -11.63
N LEU A 42 5.34 5.98 -11.55
CA LEU A 42 5.93 6.63 -10.37
C LEU A 42 5.00 6.58 -9.14
N CYS A 43 3.69 6.75 -9.35
CA CYS A 43 2.73 6.81 -8.25
C CYS A 43 2.36 5.43 -7.69
N SER A 44 2.32 4.40 -8.54
CA SER A 44 1.87 3.04 -8.18
C SER A 44 2.60 2.44 -6.95
N PRO A 45 3.94 2.33 -6.91
CA PRO A 45 4.63 1.75 -5.75
C PRO A 45 4.46 2.61 -4.49
N GLY A 46 4.34 3.94 -4.65
CA GLY A 46 4.07 4.86 -3.55
C GLY A 46 2.72 4.57 -2.89
N ILE A 47 1.68 4.26 -3.67
CA ILE A 47 0.36 3.90 -3.15
C ILE A 47 0.45 2.59 -2.37
N CYS A 48 1.05 1.55 -2.96
CA CYS A 48 1.19 0.24 -2.30
C CYS A 48 1.90 0.37 -0.93
N LEU A 49 3.01 1.11 -0.88
CA LEU A 49 3.74 1.35 0.36
C LEU A 49 2.88 2.14 1.37
N VAL A 50 2.24 3.23 0.97
CA VAL A 50 1.47 4.05 1.92
C VAL A 50 0.26 3.28 2.46
N VAL A 51 -0.45 2.53 1.62
CA VAL A 51 -1.57 1.67 2.02
C VAL A 51 -1.09 0.62 3.01
N TRP A 52 0.00 -0.07 2.70
CA TRP A 52 0.58 -1.10 3.56
C TRP A 52 0.94 -0.55 4.93
N VAL A 53 1.73 0.53 5.00
CA VAL A 53 2.16 1.06 6.30
C VAL A 53 1.00 1.69 7.06
N LEU A 54 0.00 2.30 6.39
CA LEU A 54 -1.19 2.80 7.06
C LEU A 54 -2.04 1.66 7.65
N GLY A 55 -2.23 0.56 6.92
CA GLY A 55 -2.91 -0.64 7.41
C GLY A 55 -2.21 -1.22 8.64
N TYR A 56 -0.89 -1.35 8.58
CA TYR A 56 -0.07 -1.87 9.69
C TYR A 56 -0.11 -1.00 10.96
N GLU A 57 -0.29 0.31 10.81
CA GLU A 57 -0.37 1.25 11.93
C GLU A 57 -1.74 1.29 12.59
N CYS A 58 -2.80 0.94 11.84
CA CYS A 58 -4.17 0.91 12.35
C CYS A 58 -4.54 -0.41 13.05
N ILE A 59 -3.74 -1.47 12.87
CA ILE A 59 -4.05 -2.83 13.33
C ILE A 59 -3.13 -3.22 14.51
N PRO A 60 -3.68 -3.84 15.58
CA PRO A 60 -2.87 -4.32 16.71
C PRO A 60 -1.90 -5.43 16.29
N MET A 61 -0.79 -5.59 17.01
CA MET A 61 0.28 -6.52 16.64
C MET A 61 -0.20 -7.98 16.44
N SER A 62 -1.18 -8.41 17.24
CA SER A 62 -1.74 -9.77 17.18
C SER A 62 -2.52 -10.08 15.88
N LEU A 63 -2.99 -9.06 15.17
CA LEU A 63 -3.80 -9.23 13.94
C LEU A 63 -2.99 -8.91 12.67
N ARG A 64 -1.68 -8.66 12.78
CA ARG A 64 -0.85 -8.30 11.63
C ARG A 64 -0.72 -9.41 10.59
N GLY A 65 -0.63 -10.68 11.02
CA GLY A 65 -0.63 -11.82 10.09
C GLY A 65 -1.91 -11.88 9.24
N PHE A 66 -3.07 -11.63 9.87
CA PHE A 66 -4.35 -11.57 9.17
C PHE A 66 -4.45 -10.37 8.20
N ALA A 67 -3.87 -9.23 8.56
CA ALA A 67 -3.81 -8.06 7.68
C ALA A 67 -3.02 -8.34 6.38
N THR A 68 -1.88 -9.03 6.50
CA THR A 68 -1.08 -9.48 5.35
C THR A 68 -1.87 -10.44 4.46
N LEU A 69 -2.60 -11.37 5.06
CA LEU A 69 -3.44 -12.32 4.33
C LEU A 69 -4.54 -11.59 3.53
N ILE A 70 -5.24 -10.62 4.15
CA ILE A 70 -6.25 -9.81 3.45
C ILE A 70 -5.61 -9.06 2.30
N TYR A 71 -4.47 -8.41 2.52
CA TYR A 71 -3.77 -7.65 1.48
C TYR A 71 -3.39 -8.54 0.29
N GLY A 72 -2.79 -9.71 0.53
CA GLY A 72 -2.45 -10.68 -0.51
C GLY A 72 -3.68 -11.22 -1.24
N THR A 73 -4.76 -11.53 -0.51
CA THR A 73 -6.01 -12.01 -1.12
C THR A 73 -6.64 -10.95 -2.02
N MET A 74 -6.64 -9.68 -1.60
CA MET A 74 -7.14 -8.56 -2.42
C MET A 74 -6.29 -8.36 -3.67
N TRP A 75 -4.97 -8.56 -3.59
CA TRP A 75 -4.09 -8.55 -4.76
C TRP A 75 -4.49 -9.61 -5.78
N VAL A 76 -4.71 -10.86 -5.33
CA VAL A 76 -5.12 -11.96 -6.21
C VAL A 76 -6.49 -11.70 -6.83
N ILE A 77 -7.46 -11.19 -6.05
CA ILE A 77 -8.78 -10.84 -6.59
C ILE A 77 -8.65 -9.81 -7.71
N GLY A 78 -7.82 -8.77 -7.52
CA GLY A 78 -7.54 -7.78 -8.56
C GLY A 78 -6.90 -8.39 -9.80
N TYR A 79 -5.92 -9.26 -9.61
CA TYR A 79 -5.22 -9.96 -10.70
C TYR A 79 -6.17 -10.85 -11.50
N CYS A 80 -6.98 -11.67 -10.83
CA CYS A 80 -7.96 -12.55 -11.47
C CYS A 80 -9.10 -11.76 -12.14
N ALA A 81 -9.49 -10.59 -11.61
CA ALA A 81 -10.53 -9.74 -12.19
C ALA A 81 -10.10 -9.11 -13.53
N LEU A 82 -8.79 -8.95 -13.80
CA LEU A 82 -8.31 -8.44 -15.07
C LEU A 82 -8.61 -9.38 -16.25
N ALA A 83 -8.61 -10.70 -16.03
CA ALA A 83 -8.89 -11.69 -17.08
C ALA A 83 -10.31 -11.56 -17.70
N PRO A 84 -11.41 -11.57 -16.91
CA PRO A 84 -12.75 -11.34 -17.46
C PRO A 84 -12.92 -9.92 -18.01
N MET A 85 -12.32 -8.90 -17.38
CA MET A 85 -12.36 -7.53 -17.93
C MET A 85 -11.75 -7.47 -19.33
N ALA A 86 -10.61 -8.12 -19.55
CA ALA A 86 -9.97 -8.19 -20.86
C ALA A 86 -10.75 -9.05 -21.87
N TYR A 87 -11.52 -10.04 -21.40
CA TYR A 87 -12.39 -10.85 -22.26
C TYR A 87 -13.59 -10.04 -22.79
N PHE A 88 -14.28 -9.28 -21.92
CA PHE A 88 -15.45 -8.48 -22.31
C PHE A 88 -15.08 -7.17 -23.00
N LEU A 89 -13.96 -6.54 -22.63
CA LEU A 89 -13.52 -5.25 -23.17
C LEU A 89 -12.38 -5.44 -24.17
N THR A 90 -12.73 -5.59 -25.43
CA THR A 90 -11.76 -5.83 -26.51
C THR A 90 -10.93 -4.59 -26.86
N SER A 91 -11.43 -3.37 -26.56
CA SER A 91 -10.66 -2.14 -26.78
C SER A 91 -9.74 -1.85 -25.59
N TRP A 92 -8.45 -1.67 -25.88
CA TRP A 92 -7.44 -1.32 -24.88
C TRP A 92 -7.79 -0.01 -24.15
N ARG A 93 -8.44 0.95 -24.83
CA ARG A 93 -8.90 2.21 -24.23
C ARG A 93 -9.97 1.97 -23.16
N THR A 94 -10.98 1.14 -23.48
CA THR A 94 -12.04 0.81 -22.51
C THR A 94 -11.51 -0.03 -21.36
N LEU A 95 -10.54 -0.92 -21.62
CA LEU A 95 -9.89 -1.70 -20.57
C LEU A 95 -9.10 -0.81 -19.59
N LEU A 96 -8.41 0.21 -20.11
CA LEU A 96 -7.69 1.20 -19.29
C LEU A 96 -8.66 2.03 -18.43
N LEU A 97 -9.79 2.47 -19.00
CA LEU A 97 -10.80 3.20 -18.23
C LEU A 97 -11.41 2.30 -17.15
N ALA A 98 -11.77 1.07 -17.51
CA ALA A 98 -12.39 0.13 -16.59
C ALA A 98 -11.46 -0.25 -15.42
N SER A 99 -10.14 -0.36 -15.65
CA SER A 99 -9.17 -0.61 -14.57
C SER A 99 -8.88 0.63 -13.71
N THR A 100 -9.03 1.82 -14.28
CA THR A 100 -8.78 3.10 -13.57
C THR A 100 -9.98 3.53 -12.72
N LEU A 101 -11.21 3.18 -13.12
CA LEU A 101 -12.44 3.54 -12.40
C LEU A 101 -12.46 3.09 -10.93
N PRO A 102 -12.12 1.82 -10.59
CA PRO A 102 -12.02 1.39 -9.20
C PRO A 102 -11.04 2.22 -8.37
N ALA A 103 -9.92 2.66 -8.94
CA ALA A 103 -8.94 3.49 -8.23
C ALA A 103 -9.51 4.88 -7.88
N GLY A 104 -10.30 5.47 -8.77
CA GLY A 104 -10.97 6.75 -8.52
C GLY A 104 -12.06 6.64 -7.45
N ILE A 105 -12.91 5.61 -7.55
CA ILE A 105 -13.98 5.36 -6.59
C ILE A 105 -13.41 5.08 -5.21
N THR A 106 -12.37 4.24 -5.12
CA THR A 106 -11.70 3.95 -3.85
C THR A 106 -10.98 5.17 -3.29
N GLY A 107 -10.40 6.03 -4.12
CA GLY A 107 -9.85 7.32 -3.70
C GLY A 107 -10.89 8.22 -3.03
N ILE A 108 -12.08 8.34 -3.63
CA ILE A 108 -13.19 9.11 -3.05
C ILE A 108 -13.70 8.43 -1.76
N PHE A 109 -13.84 7.11 -1.76
CA PHE A 109 -14.28 6.37 -0.59
C PHE A 109 -13.29 6.54 0.59
N PHE A 110 -11.99 6.41 0.32
CA PHE A 110 -10.94 6.61 1.31
C PHE A 110 -10.86 8.06 1.80
N PHE A 111 -11.27 9.04 1.01
CA PHE A 111 -11.40 10.41 1.47
C PHE A 111 -12.37 10.50 2.66
N PHE A 112 -13.50 9.78 2.63
CA PHE A 112 -14.50 9.84 3.69
C PHE A 112 -14.21 8.88 4.86
N VAL A 113 -13.68 7.69 4.57
CA VAL A 113 -13.62 6.59 5.55
C VAL A 113 -12.28 6.52 6.27
N VAL A 114 -11.17 6.82 5.60
CA VAL A 114 -9.83 6.55 6.15
C VAL A 114 -9.39 7.67 7.09
N PRO A 115 -9.19 7.39 8.38
CA PRO A 115 -8.62 8.36 9.30
C PRO A 115 -7.10 8.49 9.09
N GLU A 116 -6.52 9.60 9.55
CA GLU A 116 -5.07 9.76 9.56
C GLU A 116 -4.40 8.70 10.46
N SER A 117 -3.14 8.36 10.17
CA SER A 117 -2.34 7.44 11.01
C SER A 117 -2.19 7.97 12.44
N LEU A 118 -2.44 7.10 13.42
CA LEU A 118 -2.23 7.39 14.84
C LEU A 118 -0.79 7.82 15.14
N HIS A 119 0.19 7.14 14.52
CA HIS A 119 1.61 7.46 14.71
C HIS A 119 1.96 8.85 14.18
N PHE A 120 1.38 9.26 13.05
CA PHE A 120 1.57 10.62 12.53
C PHE A 120 0.97 11.68 13.45
N LEU A 121 -0.23 11.44 14.01
CA LEU A 121 -0.86 12.36 14.95
C LEU A 121 -0.05 12.50 16.25
N VAL A 122 0.52 11.40 16.74
CA VAL A 122 1.39 11.34 17.94
C VAL A 122 2.70 12.10 17.72
N VAL A 123 3.39 11.84 16.61
CA VAL A 123 4.67 12.50 16.30
C VAL A 123 4.51 14.01 16.11
N ASN A 124 3.42 14.45 15.47
CA ASN A 124 3.14 15.87 15.26
C ASN A 124 2.49 16.57 16.47
N ARG A 125 2.47 15.93 17.65
CA ARG A 125 1.90 16.46 18.89
C ARG A 125 0.44 16.93 18.77
N ARG A 126 -0.33 16.34 17.84
CA ARG A 126 -1.76 16.62 17.64
C ARG A 126 -2.61 15.76 18.58
N ASN A 127 -2.45 16.01 19.88
CA ASN A 127 -2.99 15.16 20.94
C ASN A 127 -4.53 15.08 20.93
N ALA A 128 -5.22 16.18 20.60
CA ALA A 128 -6.68 16.22 20.51
C ALA A 128 -7.24 15.33 19.39
N ASP A 129 -6.58 15.30 18.24
CA ASP A 129 -7.01 14.49 17.08
C ASP A 129 -6.70 13.01 17.29
N ALA A 130 -5.55 12.70 17.89
CA ALA A 130 -5.21 11.34 18.31
C ALA A 130 -6.21 10.80 19.34
N MET A 131 -6.62 11.61 20.33
CA MET A 131 -7.63 11.21 21.31
C MET A 131 -9.00 10.94 20.63
N ARG A 132 -9.41 11.77 19.66
CA ARG A 132 -10.62 11.52 18.85
C ARG A 132 -10.53 10.25 18.00
N TRP A 133 -9.33 9.93 17.52
CA TRP A 133 -9.07 8.69 16.77
C TRP A 133 -9.26 7.47 17.66
N VAL A 134 -8.62 7.46 18.84
CA VAL A 134 -8.70 6.34 19.79
C VAL A 134 -10.13 6.17 20.32
N LYS A 135 -10.84 7.27 20.64
CA LYS A 135 -12.26 7.21 21.04
C LYS A 135 -13.14 6.58 19.95
N ARG A 136 -12.90 6.89 18.67
CA ARG A 136 -13.59 6.25 17.55
C ARG A 136 -13.22 4.77 17.42
N ALA A 137 -11.95 4.42 17.52
CA ALA A 137 -11.52 3.01 17.49
C ALA A 137 -12.13 2.19 18.63
N LYS A 138 -12.21 2.78 19.84
CA LYS A 138 -12.84 2.17 21.02
C LYS A 138 -14.34 1.94 20.83
N LYS A 139 -15.07 2.82 20.11
CA LYS A 139 -16.48 2.60 19.79
C LYS A 139 -16.72 1.28 19.03
N TYR A 140 -15.73 0.84 18.25
CA TYR A 140 -15.78 -0.43 17.51
C TYR A 140 -15.08 -1.58 18.24
N SER A 141 -14.44 -1.33 19.37
CA SER A 141 -13.77 -2.34 20.20
C SER A 141 -14.58 -2.56 21.46
N HIS A 142 -15.13 -3.77 21.65
CA HIS A 142 -15.89 -4.18 22.85
C HIS A 142 -15.02 -4.29 24.14
N SER A 143 -13.99 -3.45 24.30
CA SER A 143 -13.09 -3.50 25.46
C SER A 143 -13.47 -2.43 26.51
N GLU A 144 -14.05 -2.89 27.61
CA GLU A 144 -14.46 -2.15 28.82
C GLU A 144 -13.27 -1.66 29.68
N SER A 145 -12.24 -1.04 29.11
CA SER A 145 -11.22 -0.36 29.92
C SER A 145 -11.47 1.14 29.89
N ASP A 146 -12.37 1.61 30.74
CA ASP A 146 -12.79 3.02 30.80
C ASP A 146 -11.92 3.90 31.72
N GLY A 147 -11.05 3.32 32.56
CA GLY A 147 -10.26 4.07 33.54
C GLY A 147 -8.82 4.45 33.16
N ASN A 148 -8.21 3.81 32.16
CA ASN A 148 -6.76 3.91 31.90
C ASN A 148 -6.38 4.41 30.50
N LEU A 149 -7.35 4.80 29.68
CA LEU A 149 -7.11 5.19 28.30
C LEU A 149 -6.19 6.41 28.21
N ASP A 150 -6.42 7.43 29.04
CA ASP A 150 -5.62 8.65 29.03
C ASP A 150 -4.18 8.39 29.49
N LYS A 151 -3.98 7.52 30.50
CA LYS A 151 -2.65 7.14 31.00
C LYS A 151 -1.87 6.26 30.01
N MET A 152 -2.53 5.29 29.36
CA MET A 152 -1.90 4.45 28.32
C MET A 152 -1.56 5.28 27.09
N MET A 153 -2.43 6.24 26.74
CA MET A 153 -2.20 7.14 25.62
C MET A 153 -1.05 8.10 25.94
N GLU A 154 -1.00 8.68 27.14
CA GLU A 154 0.12 9.49 27.61
C GLU A 154 1.45 8.71 27.62
N ALA A 155 1.44 7.45 28.07
CA ALA A 155 2.61 6.57 27.99
C ALA A 155 3.04 6.27 26.54
N LEU A 156 2.09 6.09 25.61
CA LEU A 156 2.36 5.96 24.18
C LEU A 156 2.90 7.25 23.56
N PHE A 157 2.37 8.42 23.93
CA PHE A 157 2.88 9.71 23.50
C PHE A 157 4.31 9.93 23.99
N ILE A 158 4.59 9.68 25.27
CA ILE A 158 5.92 9.86 25.87
C ILE A 158 6.93 8.88 25.24
N SER A 159 6.58 7.61 25.10
CA SER A 159 7.47 6.61 24.49
C SER A 159 7.76 6.90 23.02
N THR A 160 6.75 7.30 22.24
CA THR A 160 6.90 7.61 20.82
C THR A 160 7.63 8.94 20.60
N ALA A 161 7.32 9.98 21.38
CA ALA A 161 8.01 11.27 21.33
C ALA A 161 9.49 11.13 21.72
N LYS A 162 9.79 10.42 22.81
CA LYS A 162 11.17 10.16 23.24
C LYS A 162 11.96 9.37 22.20
N ARG A 163 11.33 8.39 21.55
CA ARG A 163 11.95 7.61 20.47
C ARG A 163 12.19 8.45 19.21
N HIS A 164 11.25 9.32 18.86
CA HIS A 164 11.39 10.24 17.73
C HIS A 164 12.46 11.30 17.97
N ASP A 165 12.50 11.92 19.15
CA ASP A 165 13.52 12.92 19.52
C ASP A 165 14.93 12.31 19.55
N THR A 166 15.06 11.06 20.00
CA THR A 166 16.34 10.33 20.00
C THR A 166 16.81 10.00 18.57
N VAL A 167 15.89 9.66 17.68
CA VAL A 167 16.20 9.35 16.26
C VAL A 167 16.47 10.64 15.47
N GLN A 168 15.70 11.70 15.71
CA GLN A 168 15.84 12.99 15.01
C GLN A 168 17.10 13.74 15.47
N SER A 169 17.48 13.65 16.75
CA SER A 169 18.77 14.14 17.26
C SER A 169 19.97 13.40 16.66
N LYS A 170 19.79 12.17 16.16
CA LYS A 170 20.83 11.36 15.48
C LYS A 170 20.72 11.35 13.95
N SER A 171 19.74 12.05 13.36
CA SER A 171 19.37 11.94 11.94
C SER A 171 19.43 13.29 11.22
N SER A 172 20.25 14.24 11.69
CA SER A 172 20.32 15.56 11.07
C SER A 172 21.08 15.60 9.75
N SER A 173 21.69 14.49 9.30
CA SER A 173 22.42 14.45 8.03
C SER A 173 22.06 13.22 7.20
N GLY A 174 21.51 13.45 6.00
CA GLY A 174 21.33 12.38 4.98
C GLY A 174 22.65 11.67 4.62
N ASN A 175 23.79 12.27 4.97
CA ASN A 175 25.12 11.70 4.80
C ASN A 175 25.51 10.69 5.89
N GLU A 176 24.89 10.72 7.09
CA GLU A 176 25.18 9.76 8.16
C GLU A 176 24.58 8.37 7.88
N LEU A 177 23.45 8.33 7.16
CA LEU A 177 22.84 7.09 6.66
C LEU A 177 23.75 6.40 5.64
N LEU A 178 24.42 7.18 4.78
CA LEU A 178 25.40 6.70 3.81
C LEU A 178 26.77 6.41 4.43
N ALA A 179 27.09 6.97 5.60
CA ALA A 179 28.32 6.67 6.32
C ALA A 179 28.31 5.26 6.92
N ASN A 180 27.12 4.70 7.18
CA ASN A 180 26.98 3.41 7.83
C ASN A 180 26.96 2.26 6.81
N LYS A 181 28.12 1.66 6.56
CA LYS A 181 28.32 0.61 5.53
C LYS A 181 27.36 -0.58 5.69
N ILE A 182 26.98 -0.92 6.92
CA ILE A 182 26.03 -2.00 7.22
C ILE A 182 24.63 -1.65 6.68
N PHE A 183 24.19 -0.41 6.84
CA PHE A 183 22.89 0.04 6.35
C PHE A 183 22.82 0.06 4.82
N ILE A 184 23.91 0.48 4.16
CA ILE A 184 24.03 0.38 2.70
C ILE A 184 23.96 -1.08 2.25
N LEU A 185 24.67 -2.00 2.91
CA LEU A 185 24.65 -3.41 2.55
C LEU A 185 23.24 -3.99 2.64
N TYR A 186 22.51 -3.75 3.73
CA TYR A 186 21.11 -4.18 3.84
C TYR A 186 20.21 -3.56 2.77
N THR A 187 20.40 -2.27 2.47
CA THR A 187 19.63 -1.59 1.42
C THR A 187 19.92 -2.19 0.04
N LEU A 188 21.17 -2.50 -0.28
CA LEU A 188 21.56 -3.15 -1.54
C LEU A 188 20.98 -4.56 -1.66
N VAL A 189 21.04 -5.35 -0.58
CA VAL A 189 20.42 -6.68 -0.53
C VAL A 189 18.91 -6.58 -0.77
N LEU A 190 18.23 -5.61 -0.14
CA LEU A 190 16.80 -5.38 -0.35
C LEU A 190 16.48 -4.95 -1.78
N ILE A 191 17.26 -4.04 -2.37
CA ILE A 191 17.09 -3.64 -3.78
C ILE A 191 17.24 -4.85 -4.69
N PHE A 192 18.26 -5.69 -4.47
CA PHE A 192 18.47 -6.90 -5.26
C PHE A 192 17.31 -7.89 -5.14
N LEU A 193 16.86 -8.17 -3.91
CA LEU A 193 15.74 -9.07 -3.65
C LEU A 193 14.45 -8.57 -4.31
N TRP A 194 14.11 -7.30 -4.13
CA TRP A 194 12.92 -6.69 -4.75
C TRP A 194 12.99 -6.68 -6.27
N THR A 195 14.18 -6.41 -6.84
CA THR A 195 14.38 -6.42 -8.29
C THR A 195 14.22 -7.84 -8.86
N SER A 196 14.84 -8.82 -8.21
CA SER A 196 14.75 -10.23 -8.59
C SER A 196 13.30 -10.73 -8.54
N ASP A 197 12.60 -10.45 -7.44
CA ASP A 197 11.20 -10.80 -7.26
C ASP A 197 10.30 -10.18 -8.35
N THR A 198 10.44 -8.87 -8.57
CA THR A 198 9.69 -8.14 -9.60
C THR A 198 9.95 -8.69 -11.00
N PHE A 199 11.20 -9.03 -11.31
CA PHE A 199 11.58 -9.59 -12.59
C PHE A 199 10.95 -10.96 -12.84
N VAL A 200 11.03 -11.86 -11.85
CA VAL A 200 10.41 -13.19 -11.93
C VAL A 200 8.90 -13.07 -12.03
N TYR A 201 8.28 -12.21 -11.24
CA TYR A 201 6.83 -12.00 -11.22
C TYR A 201 6.29 -11.55 -12.58
N PHE A 202 6.85 -10.47 -13.14
CA PHE A 202 6.42 -9.98 -14.46
C PHE A 202 6.81 -10.94 -15.58
N GLY A 203 7.95 -11.62 -15.47
CA GLY A 203 8.38 -12.65 -16.42
C GLY A 203 7.37 -13.79 -16.52
N LEU A 204 6.96 -14.35 -15.38
CA LEU A 204 5.93 -15.38 -15.31
C LEU A 204 4.58 -14.86 -15.83
N SER A 205 4.17 -13.68 -15.38
CA SER A 205 2.90 -13.07 -15.78
C SER A 205 2.80 -12.79 -17.28
N ILE A 206 3.90 -12.47 -17.96
CA ILE A 206 3.92 -12.30 -19.42
C ILE A 206 3.96 -13.66 -20.10
N TYR A 207 4.75 -14.59 -19.58
CA TYR A 207 4.90 -15.93 -20.16
C TYR A 207 3.59 -16.72 -20.16
N THR A 208 2.78 -16.62 -19.10
CA THR A 208 1.48 -17.31 -18.98
C THR A 208 0.52 -16.98 -20.14
N THR A 209 0.62 -15.77 -20.69
CA THR A 209 -0.19 -15.35 -21.86
C THR A 209 0.27 -15.97 -23.19
N ARG A 210 1.47 -16.55 -23.23
CA ARG A 210 2.06 -17.22 -24.42
C ARG A 210 1.89 -18.74 -24.42
N ILE A 211 1.46 -19.32 -23.31
CA ILE A 211 1.19 -20.77 -23.20
C ILE A 211 0.01 -21.13 -24.11
N ALA A 212 0.08 -22.32 -24.73
CA ALA A 212 -1.00 -22.86 -25.55
C ALA A 212 -2.31 -22.97 -24.76
N GLY A 213 -3.43 -22.64 -25.40
CA GLY A 213 -4.76 -22.61 -24.77
C GLY A 213 -5.35 -21.20 -24.68
N ASN A 214 -6.31 -21.02 -23.78
CA ASN A 214 -6.99 -19.74 -23.61
C ASN A 214 -6.17 -18.81 -22.70
N LYS A 215 -5.68 -17.71 -23.27
CA LYS A 215 -4.83 -16.70 -22.59
C LYS A 215 -5.45 -16.14 -21.32
N TYR A 216 -6.77 -15.95 -21.29
CA TYR A 216 -7.49 -15.40 -20.13
C TYR A 216 -7.53 -16.38 -18.97
N TRP A 217 -7.77 -17.66 -19.25
CA TRP A 217 -7.75 -18.72 -18.24
C TRP A 217 -6.33 -18.98 -17.72
N ASN A 218 -5.33 -19.00 -18.61
CA ASN A 218 -3.93 -19.16 -18.20
C ASN A 218 -3.48 -18.02 -17.26
N TYR A 219 -3.91 -16.78 -17.53
CA TYR A 219 -3.65 -15.64 -16.65
C TYR A 219 -4.38 -15.79 -15.32
N ALA A 220 -5.69 -16.08 -15.32
CA ALA A 220 -6.47 -16.22 -14.09
C ALA A 220 -5.95 -17.35 -13.18
N LEU A 221 -5.57 -18.50 -13.77
CA LEU A 221 -5.01 -19.65 -13.05
C LEU A 221 -3.66 -19.29 -12.43
N SER A 222 -2.82 -18.52 -13.11
CA SER A 222 -1.54 -18.05 -12.57
C SER A 222 -1.72 -17.23 -11.29
N GLY A 223 -2.73 -16.35 -11.23
CA GLY A 223 -3.05 -15.60 -10.02
C GLY A 223 -3.63 -16.47 -8.90
N LEU A 224 -4.48 -17.45 -9.25
CA LEU A 224 -5.08 -18.39 -8.29
C LEU A 224 -4.03 -19.24 -7.55
N VAL A 225 -2.90 -19.56 -8.19
CA VAL A 225 -1.78 -20.27 -7.56
C VAL A 225 -1.15 -19.47 -6.41
N GLU A 226 -1.34 -18.15 -6.36
CA GLU A 226 -0.86 -17.33 -5.24
C GLU A 226 -1.71 -17.49 -3.97
N VAL A 227 -2.98 -17.90 -4.06
CA VAL A 227 -3.88 -17.99 -2.89
C VAL A 227 -3.36 -18.97 -1.82
N PRO A 228 -2.97 -20.21 -2.16
CA PRO A 228 -2.36 -21.11 -1.18
C PRO A 228 -1.09 -20.51 -0.58
N ALA A 229 -0.25 -19.86 -1.39
CA ALA A 229 1.00 -19.27 -0.91
C ALA A 229 0.74 -18.19 0.16
N TYR A 230 -0.26 -17.31 -0.04
CA TYR A 230 -0.64 -16.31 0.96
C TYR A 230 -1.28 -16.90 2.21
N LEU A 231 -1.93 -18.07 2.15
CA LEU A 231 -2.45 -18.77 3.32
C LEU A 231 -1.34 -19.42 4.15
N PHE A 232 -0.34 -20.01 3.48
CA PHE A 232 0.77 -20.69 4.16
C PHE A 232 1.82 -19.73 4.72
N ALA A 233 2.08 -18.59 4.07
CA ALA A 233 3.14 -17.67 4.49
C ALA A 233 2.99 -17.13 5.93
N PRO A 234 1.81 -16.67 6.39
CA PRO A 234 1.62 -16.24 7.77
C PRO A 234 1.78 -17.41 8.76
N TYR A 235 1.26 -18.58 8.43
CA TYR A 235 1.38 -19.79 9.27
C TYR A 235 2.84 -20.24 9.44
N ALA A 236 3.65 -20.11 8.38
CA ALA A 236 5.07 -20.43 8.43
C ALA A 236 5.91 -19.36 9.16
N LEU A 237 5.49 -18.09 9.14
CA LEU A 237 6.19 -16.98 9.80
C LEU A 237 5.96 -16.92 11.31
N ASP A 238 4.83 -17.44 11.79
CA ASP A 238 4.50 -17.47 13.23
C ASP A 238 5.13 -18.68 13.97
N LYS A 239 5.89 -19.53 13.28
CA LYS A 239 6.55 -20.74 13.84
C LYS A 239 8.05 -20.58 13.94
#